data_AF-A0A2G2H2T8-F1
#
_entry.id   AF-A0A2G2H2T8-F1
#
_cell.length_a   1.000
_cell.length_b   1.000
_cell.length_c   1.000
_cell.angle_alpha   90.00
_cell.angle_beta   90.00
_cell.angle_gamma   90.00
#
_symmetry.space_group_name_H-M   'P 1'
#
loop_
_entity.id
_entity.type
_entity.pdbx_description
1 polymer ?
#
loop_
_entity_poly.entity_id
_entity_poly.type
_entity_poly.pdbx_seq_one_letter_code
_entity_poly.pdbx_strand_id
1 'polypeptide(L)'
;MVAKKTERGAVALEFLLLFPLIFSLIYAAGVYGVLFSWQVRMQVAVDRSTAAVMALDRSATADPQVAAEALADAAMATMDLAFLGTVPTSAVCSFEAGTPESIVCTLGVPMEGDCPDGMATAGGDAPRQLGFFNGFPPLPDCLMAEARVTF
;
A
#
# COMPACT_ATOMS: atom_id res chain seq x y z
N MET A 1 26.10 -10.77 -60.06
CA MET A 1 25.73 -9.66 -59.15
C MET A 1 25.06 -10.26 -57.93
N VAL A 2 25.74 -10.30 -56.78
CA VAL A 2 25.15 -10.81 -55.54
C VAL A 2 24.24 -9.72 -54.99
N ALA A 3 22.93 -9.95 -55.01
CA ALA A 3 21.96 -9.08 -54.39
C ALA A 3 22.18 -9.08 -52.86
N LYS A 4 22.68 -7.97 -52.33
CA LYS A 4 22.86 -7.77 -50.90
C LYS A 4 21.46 -7.70 -50.27
N LYS A 5 21.01 -8.81 -49.68
CA LYS A 5 19.73 -8.90 -48.99
C LYS A 5 19.68 -7.88 -47.85
N THR A 6 18.53 -7.24 -47.72
CA THR A 6 18.29 -6.04 -46.94
C THR A 6 18.25 -6.34 -45.44
N GLU A 7 19.40 -6.29 -44.78
CA GLU A 7 19.56 -6.41 -43.32
C GLU A 7 18.69 -5.41 -42.52
N ARG A 8 18.24 -4.31 -43.14
CA ARG A 8 17.39 -3.29 -42.50
C ARG A 8 15.99 -3.78 -42.12
N GLY A 9 15.44 -4.78 -42.81
CA GLY A 9 14.09 -5.28 -42.55
C GLY A 9 13.97 -6.13 -41.28
N ALA A 10 15.01 -6.94 -40.99
CA ALA A 10 15.08 -7.75 -39.79
C ALA A 10 15.22 -6.88 -38.52
N VAL A 11 16.08 -5.86 -38.58
CA VAL A 11 16.28 -4.91 -37.46
C VAL A 11 15.00 -4.13 -37.14
N ALA A 12 14.19 -3.79 -38.15
CA ALA A 12 12.91 -3.11 -37.93
C ALA A 12 11.88 -4.01 -37.24
N LEU A 13 11.86 -5.31 -37.56
CA LEU A 13 10.97 -6.29 -36.92
C LEU A 13 11.42 -6.60 -35.48
N GLU A 14 12.72 -6.73 -35.24
CA GLU A 14 13.27 -6.88 -33.89
C GLU A 14 12.93 -5.68 -33.01
N PHE A 15 13.12 -4.47 -33.52
CA PHE A 15 12.78 -3.25 -32.77
C PHE A 15 11.27 -3.15 -32.48
N LEU A 16 10.42 -3.54 -33.43
CA LEU A 16 8.96 -3.54 -33.27
C LEU A 16 8.49 -4.48 -32.15
N LEU A 17 9.24 -5.56 -31.87
CA LEU A 17 8.93 -6.50 -30.79
C LEU A 17 9.65 -6.16 -29.47
N LEU A 18 10.94 -5.80 -29.51
CA LEU A 18 11.75 -5.52 -28.33
C LEU A 18 11.34 -4.21 -27.65
N PHE A 19 11.01 -3.17 -28.41
CA PHE A 19 10.66 -1.88 -27.85
C PHE A 19 9.44 -1.93 -26.90
N PRO A 20 8.26 -2.45 -27.30
CA PRO A 20 7.12 -2.53 -26.40
C PRO A 20 7.38 -3.46 -25.20
N LEU A 21 8.17 -4.52 -25.39
CA LEU A 21 8.55 -5.43 -24.31
C LEU A 21 9.41 -4.72 -23.25
N ILE A 22 10.48 -4.05 -23.65
CA ILE A 22 11.36 -3.32 -22.73
C ILE A 22 10.58 -2.18 -22.06
N PHE A 23 9.79 -1.43 -22.81
CA PHE A 23 8.97 -0.34 -22.27
C PHE A 23 7.97 -0.85 -21.23
N SER A 24 7.29 -1.96 -21.52
CA SER A 24 6.37 -2.59 -20.57
C SER A 24 7.08 -3.00 -19.27
N LEU A 25 8.28 -3.56 -19.37
CA LEU A 25 9.05 -4.01 -18.20
C LEU A 25 9.51 -2.84 -17.33
N ILE A 26 9.96 -1.74 -17.96
CA ILE A 26 10.32 -0.51 -17.24
C ILE A 26 9.08 0.10 -16.58
N TYR A 27 7.94 0.13 -17.29
CA TYR A 27 6.69 0.63 -16.75
C TYR A 27 6.23 -0.20 -15.53
N ALA A 28 6.24 -1.53 -15.65
CA ALA A 28 5.90 -2.43 -14.56
C ALA A 28 6.81 -2.25 -13.35
N ALA A 29 8.12 -2.16 -13.56
CA ALA A 29 9.07 -1.89 -12.49
C ALA A 29 8.78 -0.56 -11.79
N GLY A 30 8.38 0.48 -12.54
CA GLY A 30 7.97 1.77 -11.99
C GLY A 30 6.71 1.66 -11.13
N VAL A 31 5.65 1.03 -11.64
CA VAL A 31 4.38 0.86 -10.91
C VAL A 31 4.60 0.05 -9.62
N TYR A 32 5.25 -1.11 -9.69
CA TYR A 32 5.51 -1.91 -8.50
C TYR A 32 6.47 -1.23 -7.51
N GLY A 33 7.43 -0.43 -8.01
CA GLY A 33 8.29 0.38 -7.14
C GLY A 33 7.50 1.40 -6.30
N VAL A 34 6.49 2.04 -6.90
CA VAL A 34 5.59 2.95 -6.18
C VAL A 34 4.74 2.20 -5.16
N LEU A 35 4.12 1.08 -5.56
CA LEU A 35 3.29 0.26 -4.66
C LEU A 35 4.07 -0.25 -3.45
N PHE A 36 5.30 -0.72 -3.66
CA PHE A 36 6.16 -1.17 -2.57
C PHE A 36 6.52 -0.03 -1.62
N SER A 37 6.85 1.16 -2.16
CA SER A 37 7.10 2.35 -1.35
C SER A 37 5.89 2.73 -0.50
N TRP A 38 4.68 2.64 -1.07
CA TRP A 38 3.44 2.89 -0.34
C TRP A 38 3.24 1.87 0.78
N GLN A 39 3.37 0.58 0.47
CA GLN A 39 3.22 -0.49 1.44
C GLN A 39 4.18 -0.36 2.62
N VAL A 40 5.46 -0.06 2.36
CA VAL A 40 6.46 0.13 3.42
C VAL A 40 6.11 1.31 4.32
N ARG A 41 5.68 2.43 3.73
CA ARG A 41 5.29 3.62 4.51
C ARG A 41 4.03 3.37 5.34
N MET A 42 3.04 2.67 4.77
CA MET A 42 1.84 2.25 5.47
C MET A 42 2.18 1.33 6.64
N GLN A 43 3.06 0.34 6.42
CA GLN A 43 3.50 -0.58 7.47
C GLN A 43 4.20 0.17 8.61
N VAL A 44 5.11 1.09 8.29
CA VAL A 44 5.75 1.93 9.30
C VAL A 44 4.74 2.78 10.08
N ALA A 45 3.69 3.28 9.43
CA ALA A 45 2.65 4.05 10.10
C ALA A 45 1.86 3.19 11.11
N VAL A 46 1.36 2.03 10.69
CA VAL A 46 0.61 1.12 11.60
C VAL A 46 1.51 0.55 12.71
N ASP A 47 2.78 0.25 12.42
CA ASP A 47 3.74 -0.25 13.41
C ASP A 47 4.06 0.80 14.49
N ARG A 48 4.24 2.07 14.08
CA ARG A 48 4.50 3.15 15.05
C ARG A 48 3.28 3.46 15.90
N SER A 49 2.09 3.34 15.34
CA SER A 49 0.84 3.61 16.05
C SER A 49 0.55 2.53 17.07
N THR A 50 0.74 1.26 16.72
CA THR A 50 0.70 0.17 17.69
C THR A 50 1.81 0.28 18.74
N ALA A 51 3.03 0.66 18.37
CA ALA A 51 4.11 0.87 19.33
C ALA A 51 3.84 2.01 20.33
N ALA A 52 3.11 3.06 19.92
CA ALA A 52 2.74 4.17 20.80
C ALA A 52 1.84 3.72 21.96
N VAL A 53 1.02 2.70 21.74
CA VAL A 53 0.16 2.11 22.77
C VAL A 53 0.98 1.50 23.92
N MET A 54 2.17 0.97 23.65
CA MET A 54 3.04 0.38 24.67
C MET A 54 3.57 1.39 25.70
N ALA A 55 3.48 2.69 25.41
CA ALA A 55 3.82 3.73 26.37
C ALA A 55 2.75 3.93 27.45
N LEU A 56 1.58 3.30 27.30
CA LEU A 56 0.47 3.44 28.23
C LEU A 56 0.73 2.69 29.54
N ASP A 57 0.71 3.43 30.66
CA ASP A 57 0.67 2.83 31.99
C ASP A 57 -0.77 2.47 32.38
N ARG A 58 -1.11 1.18 32.25
CA ARG A 58 -2.43 0.64 32.60
C ARG A 58 -2.79 0.80 34.08
N SER A 59 -1.80 0.82 34.97
CA SER A 59 -2.04 0.86 36.42
C SER A 59 -2.46 2.24 36.91
N ALA A 60 -2.06 3.29 36.18
CA ALA A 60 -2.34 4.68 36.49
C ALA A 60 -3.50 5.29 35.69
N THR A 61 -4.05 4.54 34.72
CA THR A 61 -5.08 5.04 33.78
C THR A 61 -6.44 4.45 34.12
N ALA A 62 -7.46 5.32 34.26
CA ALA A 62 -8.82 4.89 34.60
C ALA A 62 -9.52 4.11 33.47
N ASP A 63 -9.38 4.58 32.22
CA ASP A 63 -9.89 3.92 31.02
C ASP A 63 -8.74 3.64 30.03
N PRO A 64 -8.00 2.53 30.22
CA PRO A 64 -6.84 2.23 29.38
C PRO A 64 -7.21 2.02 27.91
N GLN A 65 -8.44 1.59 27.60
CA GLN A 65 -8.87 1.36 26.23
C GLN A 65 -8.96 2.66 25.43
N VAL A 66 -9.64 3.67 25.97
CA VAL A 66 -9.80 4.97 25.32
C VAL A 66 -8.45 5.68 25.19
N ALA A 67 -7.61 5.58 26.21
CA ALA A 67 -6.27 6.16 26.18
C ALA A 67 -5.36 5.48 25.13
N ALA A 68 -5.48 4.16 24.98
CA ALA A 68 -4.73 3.39 24.00
C ALA A 68 -5.13 3.75 22.56
N GLU A 69 -6.42 3.83 22.26
CA GLU A 69 -6.91 4.31 20.95
C GLU A 69 -6.44 5.74 20.67
N ALA A 70 -6.58 6.65 21.63
CA ALA A 70 -6.14 8.04 21.46
C ALA A 70 -4.63 8.17 21.19
N LEU A 71 -3.80 7.33 21.83
CA LEU A 71 -2.35 7.28 21.58
C LEU A 71 -2.04 6.76 20.17
N ALA A 72 -2.73 5.71 19.74
CA ALA A 72 -2.56 5.14 18.41
C ALA A 72 -2.99 6.14 17.32
N ASP A 73 -4.13 6.80 17.49
CA ASP A 73 -4.64 7.82 16.57
C ASP A 73 -3.72 9.05 16.51
N ALA A 74 -3.22 9.49 17.65
CA ALA A 74 -2.26 10.59 17.71
C ALA A 74 -0.97 10.25 16.98
N ALA A 75 -0.45 9.02 17.15
CA ALA A 75 0.71 8.55 16.42
C ALA A 75 0.45 8.47 14.91
N MET A 76 -0.70 7.95 14.48
CA MET A 76 -1.12 7.94 13.07
C MET A 76 -1.16 9.36 12.48
N ALA A 77 -1.69 10.33 13.22
CA ALA A 77 -1.80 11.72 12.77
C ALA A 77 -0.45 12.42 12.57
N THR A 78 0.63 11.93 13.19
CA THR A 78 1.99 12.45 12.97
C THR A 78 2.67 11.89 11.72
N MET A 79 2.10 10.86 11.09
CA MET A 79 2.67 10.24 9.89
C MET A 79 2.28 11.00 8.63
N ASP A 80 3.25 11.29 7.75
CA ASP A 80 2.98 11.88 6.45
C ASP A 80 2.50 10.81 5.45
N LEU A 81 1.18 10.67 5.37
CA LEU A 81 0.48 9.78 4.44
C LEU A 81 -0.23 10.55 3.32
N ALA A 82 0.15 11.80 3.05
CA ALA A 82 -0.52 12.64 2.05
C ALA A 82 -0.51 12.02 0.63
N PHE A 83 0.46 11.15 0.35
CA PHE A 83 0.54 10.41 -0.91
C PHE A 83 -0.61 9.41 -1.12
N LEU A 84 -1.31 9.03 -0.05
CA LEU A 84 -2.51 8.18 -0.07
C LEU A 84 -3.80 9.00 -0.15
N GLY A 85 -3.71 10.32 -0.34
CA GLY A 85 -4.88 11.20 -0.30
C GLY A 85 -5.46 11.30 1.11
N THR A 86 -6.77 11.08 1.25
CA THR A 86 -7.46 11.18 2.54
C THR A 86 -7.37 9.88 3.31
N VAL A 87 -6.71 9.90 4.47
CA VAL A 87 -6.64 8.78 5.40
C VAL A 87 -7.54 9.04 6.62
N PRO A 88 -8.49 8.15 6.94
CA PRO A 88 -9.33 8.31 8.12
C PRO A 88 -8.57 7.90 9.39
N THR A 89 -7.78 8.80 9.97
CA THR A 89 -6.86 8.50 11.08
C THR A 89 -7.52 7.84 12.29
N SER A 90 -8.78 8.19 12.61
CA SER A 90 -9.51 7.66 13.78
C SER A 90 -10.20 6.31 13.56
N ALA A 91 -10.09 5.73 12.36
CA ALA A 91 -10.66 4.42 12.04
C ALA A 91 -9.58 3.37 11.77
N VAL A 92 -8.30 3.77 11.75
CA VAL A 92 -7.19 2.88 11.41
C VAL A 92 -6.93 1.87 12.52
N CYS A 93 -7.04 2.29 13.77
CA CYS A 93 -6.74 1.47 14.93
C CYS A 93 -8.02 1.17 15.71
N SER A 94 -8.23 -0.10 16.07
CA SER A 94 -9.38 -0.55 16.84
C SER A 94 -9.02 -1.77 17.70
N PHE A 95 -9.87 -2.09 18.69
CA PHE A 95 -9.70 -3.31 19.49
C PHE A 95 -10.06 -4.57 18.71
N GLU A 96 -9.25 -5.62 18.87
CA GLU A 96 -9.56 -6.94 18.32
C GLU A 96 -10.79 -7.54 19.03
N ALA A 97 -11.71 -8.09 18.24
CA ALA A 97 -12.94 -8.66 18.77
C ALA A 97 -12.64 -9.84 19.70
N GLY A 98 -13.03 -9.70 20.98
CA GLY A 98 -12.85 -10.75 21.99
C GLY A 98 -11.61 -10.61 22.88
N THR A 99 -10.74 -9.63 22.61
CA THR A 99 -9.53 -9.36 23.41
C THR A 99 -9.40 -7.85 23.70
N PRO A 100 -9.90 -7.36 24.85
CA PRO A 100 -9.93 -5.93 25.17
C PRO A 100 -8.55 -5.32 25.48
N GLU A 101 -7.48 -6.10 25.41
CA GLU A 101 -6.09 -5.70 25.65
C GLU A 101 -5.25 -5.70 24.36
N SER A 102 -5.86 -5.98 23.20
CA SER A 102 -5.16 -5.99 21.92
C SER A 102 -5.71 -4.93 20.97
N ILE A 103 -4.84 -4.05 20.51
CA ILE A 103 -5.12 -3.10 19.44
C ILE A 103 -4.59 -3.65 18.13
N VAL A 104 -5.42 -3.52 17.10
CA VAL A 104 -5.11 -3.84 15.71
C VAL A 104 -5.24 -2.56 14.91
N CYS A 105 -4.15 -2.18 14.23
CA CYS A 105 -4.13 -1.07 13.30
C CYS A 105 -4.04 -1.62 11.88
N THR A 106 -5.06 -1.34 11.07
CA THR A 106 -5.17 -1.79 9.67
C THR A 106 -5.39 -0.61 8.74
N LEU A 107 -4.57 -0.52 7.69
CA LEU A 107 -4.72 0.49 6.66
C LEU A 107 -4.68 -0.18 5.28
N GLY A 108 -5.72 0.08 4.49
CA GLY A 108 -5.88 -0.41 3.13
C GLY A 108 -5.92 0.72 2.10
N VAL A 109 -5.57 0.42 0.87
CA VAL A 109 -5.82 1.28 -0.29
C VAL A 109 -6.43 0.39 -1.38
N PRO A 110 -7.68 0.67 -1.80
CA PRO A 110 -8.31 -0.08 -2.88
C PRO A 110 -7.56 0.20 -4.19
N MET A 111 -7.34 -0.84 -4.98
CA MET A 111 -6.59 -0.78 -6.23
C MET A 111 -7.52 -1.19 -7.38
N GLU A 112 -7.51 -2.47 -7.77
CA GLU A 112 -8.41 -3.00 -8.81
C GLU A 112 -9.73 -3.52 -8.24
N GLY A 113 -9.76 -3.85 -6.94
CA GLY A 113 -10.92 -4.37 -6.24
C GLY A 113 -11.12 -3.71 -4.87
N ASP A 114 -11.93 -4.35 -4.04
CA ASP A 114 -12.27 -3.87 -2.70
C ASP A 114 -11.28 -4.37 -1.65
N CYS A 115 -11.09 -3.57 -0.60
CA CYS A 115 -10.36 -4.00 0.59
C CYS A 115 -11.26 -4.84 1.51
N PRO A 116 -10.68 -5.71 2.36
CA PRO A 116 -11.44 -6.50 3.32
C PRO A 116 -12.34 -5.65 4.24
N ASP A 117 -13.50 -6.18 4.60
CA ASP A 117 -14.44 -5.52 5.51
C ASP A 117 -13.80 -5.20 6.87
N GLY A 118 -14.12 -4.03 7.43
CA GLY A 118 -13.59 -3.59 8.72
C GLY A 118 -12.20 -2.94 8.67
N MET A 119 -11.58 -2.85 7.49
CA MET A 119 -10.32 -2.13 7.29
C MET A 119 -10.55 -0.65 6.95
N ALA A 120 -9.76 0.25 7.55
CA ALA A 120 -9.74 1.64 7.13
C ALA A 120 -9.11 1.79 5.75
N THR A 121 -9.84 2.35 4.80
CA THR A 121 -9.35 2.58 3.43
C THR A 121 -8.96 4.03 3.21
N ALA A 122 -7.76 4.26 2.68
CA ALA A 122 -7.34 5.56 2.19
C ALA A 122 -7.83 5.82 0.76
N GLY A 123 -8.07 7.08 0.42
CA GLY A 123 -8.56 7.51 -0.90
C GLY A 123 -7.49 7.67 -1.98
N GLY A 124 -6.39 6.91 -1.91
CA GLY A 124 -5.26 7.08 -2.82
C GLY A 124 -5.61 6.63 -4.24
N ASP A 125 -5.27 7.45 -5.25
CA ASP A 125 -5.47 7.08 -6.65
C ASP A 125 -4.47 5.98 -7.04
N ALA A 126 -4.97 4.78 -7.32
CA ALA A 126 -4.15 3.67 -7.80
C ALA A 126 -3.38 4.06 -9.09
N PRO A 127 -2.13 3.59 -9.25
CA PRO A 127 -1.40 3.78 -10.49
C PRO A 127 -2.17 3.15 -11.66
N ARG A 128 -2.22 3.85 -12.80
CA ARG A 128 -2.95 3.36 -13.97
C ARG A 128 -2.29 2.12 -14.57
N GLN A 129 -3.09 1.25 -15.17
CA GLN A 129 -2.60 0.12 -15.95
C GLN A 129 -2.56 0.46 -17.45
N LEU A 130 -1.72 -0.23 -18.21
CA LEU A 130 -1.72 -0.22 -19.66
C LEU A 130 -2.86 -1.12 -20.18
N GLY A 131 -3.93 -0.50 -20.69
CA GLY A 131 -5.07 -1.22 -21.25
C GLY A 131 -4.75 -2.10 -22.47
N PHE A 132 -3.62 -1.86 -23.15
CA PHE A 132 -3.21 -2.65 -24.33
C PHE A 132 -2.83 -4.11 -23.98
N PHE A 133 -2.47 -4.40 -22.73
CA PHE A 133 -2.08 -5.73 -22.26
C PHE A 133 -3.09 -6.33 -21.26
N ASN A 134 -4.38 -6.01 -21.41
CA ASN A 134 -5.44 -6.51 -20.52
C ASN A 134 -5.16 -6.21 -19.03
N GLY A 135 -4.75 -4.98 -18.72
CA GLY A 135 -4.51 -4.53 -17.34
C GLY A 135 -3.07 -4.73 -16.83
N PHE A 136 -2.06 -4.58 -17.68
CA PHE A 136 -0.65 -4.74 -17.27
C PHE A 136 -0.06 -3.42 -16.74
N PRO A 137 0.74 -3.43 -15.66
CA PRO A 137 1.04 -4.57 -14.80
C PRO A 137 -0.15 -4.95 -13.90
N PRO A 138 -0.38 -6.24 -13.62
CA PRO A 138 -1.48 -6.68 -12.77
C PRO A 138 -1.34 -6.08 -11.37
N LEU A 139 -2.40 -5.45 -10.88
CA LEU A 139 -2.44 -4.85 -9.55
C LEU A 139 -3.08 -5.83 -8.56
N PRO A 140 -2.74 -5.76 -7.26
CA PRO A 140 -3.54 -6.44 -6.25
C PRO A 140 -4.92 -5.80 -6.17
N ASP A 141 -5.90 -6.48 -5.57
CA ASP A 141 -7.22 -5.89 -5.33
C ASP A 141 -7.14 -4.79 -4.26
N CYS A 142 -6.38 -5.03 -3.20
CA CYS A 142 -6.14 -4.09 -2.10
C CYS A 142 -4.68 -4.12 -1.65
N LEU A 143 -4.08 -2.94 -1.47
CA LEU A 143 -2.78 -2.80 -0.82
C LEU A 143 -3.02 -2.61 0.68
N MET A 144 -2.55 -3.53 1.52
CA MET A 144 -2.83 -3.52 2.95
C MET A 144 -1.57 -3.51 3.81
N ALA A 145 -1.69 -2.88 4.97
CA ALA A 145 -0.73 -2.91 6.07
C ALA A 145 -1.48 -3.17 7.37
N GLU A 146 -0.92 -4.04 8.21
CA GLU A 146 -1.52 -4.44 9.47
C GLU A 146 -0.44 -4.57 10.54
N ALA A 147 -0.74 -4.07 11.74
CA ALA A 147 0.04 -4.30 12.94
C ALA A 147 -0.91 -4.60 14.09
N ARG A 148 -0.48 -5.49 14.99
CA ARG A 148 -1.24 -5.86 16.19
C ARG A 148 -0.33 -5.85 17.41
N VAL A 149 -0.86 -5.39 18.52
CA VAL A 149 -0.12 -5.32 19.77
C VAL A 149 -1.05 -5.64 20.93
N THR A 150 -0.53 -6.42 21.88
CA THR A 150 -1.16 -6.61 23.18
C THR A 150 -0.37 -5.81 24.19
N PHE A 151 -1.04 -4.90 24.88
CA PHE A 151 -0.41 -3.90 25.74
C PHE A 151 -0.90 -3.99 27.16
#